data_AF-A0A7X7Z681-F1
#
_entry.id   AF-A0A7X7Z681-F1
#
_cell.length_a   1.000
_cell.length_b   1.000
_cell.length_c   1.000
_cell.angle_alpha   90.00
_cell.angle_beta   90.00
_cell.angle_gamma   90.00
#
_symmetry.space_group_name_H-M   'P 1'
#
loop_
_entity.id
_entity.type
_entity.pdbx_description
1 polymer ?
#
loop_
_entity_poly.entity_id
_entity_poly.type
_entity_poly.pdbx_seq_one_letter_code
_entity_poly.pdbx_strand_id
1 'polypeptide(L)'
;MVLIALILVFWVLTLVIENHQRPVDVEYINGDTISVNEIRTSSPYKEKAKDNPQLDFAAKKIQLFPFDPNLLEEEGWRKLGLPARTIKAILAYRKAGGKFNKPEDLKRIYTLTPDDYQRIAPYVVIERARKDSIKSLATRKGDFSAPPIPIIDLNSADTLQLKDLPGIGPTFA
;
A
#
# COMPACT_ATOMS: atom_id res chain seq x y z
N MET A 1 -14.73 18.98 48.29
CA MET A 1 -15.70 18.70 47.21
C MET A 1 -15.07 18.83 45.82
N VAL A 2 -14.53 20.00 45.43
CA VAL A 2 -13.95 20.21 44.08
C VAL A 2 -12.74 19.31 43.78
N LEU A 3 -11.86 19.08 44.76
CA LEU A 3 -10.68 18.22 44.58
C LEU A 3 -11.04 16.74 44.30
N ILE A 4 -12.10 16.24 44.95
CA ILE A 4 -12.57 14.85 44.77
C ILE A 4 -13.18 14.66 43.38
N ALA A 5 -13.89 15.68 42.87
CA ALA A 5 -14.44 15.66 41.52
C ALA A 5 -13.35 15.65 40.43
N LEU A 6 -12.24 16.38 40.62
CA LEU A 6 -11.12 16.39 39.68
C LEU A 6 -10.37 15.05 39.63
N ILE A 7 -10.19 14.40 40.79
CA ILE A 7 -9.58 13.08 40.86
C ILE A 7 -10.47 12.04 40.17
N LEU A 8 -11.80 12.12 40.35
CA LEU A 8 -12.76 11.25 39.65
C LEU A 8 -12.74 11.47 38.14
N VAL A 9 -12.69 12.71 37.67
CA VAL A 9 -12.60 13.03 36.24
C VAL A 9 -11.29 12.50 35.65
N PHE A 10 -10.17 12.62 36.38
CA PHE A 10 -8.89 12.07 35.94
C PHE A 10 -8.93 10.53 35.87
N TRP A 11 -9.50 9.87 36.87
CA TRP A 11 -9.67 8.40 36.91
C TRP A 11 -10.57 7.89 35.78
N VAL A 12 -11.64 8.62 35.47
CA VAL A 12 -12.55 8.32 34.36
C VAL A 12 -11.88 8.61 33.01
N LEU A 13 -11.08 9.68 32.89
CA LEU A 13 -10.32 9.95 31.66
C LEU A 13 -9.26 8.87 31.40
N THR A 14 -8.53 8.41 32.42
CA THR A 14 -7.55 7.32 32.26
C THR A 14 -8.25 6.01 31.90
N LEU A 15 -9.40 5.71 32.51
CA LEU A 15 -10.18 4.51 32.21
C LEU A 15 -10.74 4.49 30.78
N VAL A 16 -11.04 5.65 30.20
CA VAL A 16 -11.50 5.79 28.81
C VAL A 16 -10.35 5.62 27.80
N ILE A 17 -9.12 5.99 28.16
CA ILE A 17 -7.93 5.85 27.29
C ILE A 17 -7.40 4.41 27.28
N GLU A 18 -7.55 3.66 28.37
CA GLU A 18 -7.00 2.31 28.52
C GLU A 18 -7.84 1.20 27.85
N ASN A 19 -9.06 1.50 27.36
CA ASN A 19 -9.92 0.56 26.65
C ASN A 19 -9.56 0.37 25.15
N HIS A 20 -8.37 0.80 24.71
CA HIS A 20 -7.89 0.63 23.33
C HIS A 20 -6.57 -0.12 23.18
N GLN A 21 -6.21 -0.93 24.18
CA GLN A 21 -5.13 -1.90 24.08
C GLN A 21 -5.66 -3.30 24.37
N ARG A 22 -6.41 -3.86 23.43
CA ARG A 22 -6.41 -5.31 23.25
C ARG A 22 -5.51 -5.59 22.05
N PRO A 23 -4.30 -6.13 22.24
CA PRO A 23 -3.55 -6.64 21.10
C PRO A 23 -4.44 -7.68 20.43
N VAL A 24 -4.68 -7.52 19.14
CA VAL A 24 -5.28 -8.58 18.34
C VAL A 24 -4.14 -9.55 18.09
N ASP A 25 -4.20 -10.72 18.71
CA ASP A 25 -3.30 -11.84 18.45
C ASP A 25 -3.54 -12.31 17.00
N VAL A 26 -2.89 -11.64 16.05
CA VAL A 26 -2.85 -12.06 14.66
C VAL A 26 -1.73 -13.09 14.57
N GLU A 27 -2.08 -14.36 14.68
CA GLU A 27 -1.19 -15.44 14.30
C GLU A 27 -0.96 -15.36 12.79
N TYR A 28 0.20 -14.83 12.40
CA TYR A 28 0.59 -14.67 11.02
C TYR A 28 0.89 -16.06 10.44
N ILE A 29 0.04 -16.54 9.53
CA ILE A 29 0.30 -17.77 8.79
C ILE A 29 1.52 -17.56 7.90
N ASN A 30 2.70 -17.92 8.42
CA ASN A 30 3.92 -18.03 7.62
C ASN A 30 3.66 -19.06 6.52
N GLY A 31 3.85 -18.61 5.28
CA GLY A 31 3.41 -19.30 4.07
C GLY A 31 4.28 -20.50 3.70
N ASP A 32 4.31 -21.52 4.55
CA ASP A 32 4.78 -22.85 4.17
C ASP A 32 3.62 -23.86 4.27
N THR A 33 3.44 -24.59 3.17
CA THR A 33 2.38 -25.56 2.87
C THR A 33 2.04 -26.50 4.05
N ILE A 34 0.75 -26.60 4.41
CA ILE A 34 0.25 -27.68 5.26
C ILE A 34 -0.90 -28.41 4.55
N SER A 35 -0.66 -29.72 4.34
CA SER A 35 -1.58 -30.72 3.80
C SER A 35 -2.80 -30.90 4.70
N VAL A 36 -3.98 -30.90 4.09
CA VAL A 36 -5.29 -30.96 4.78
C VAL A 36 -5.55 -32.39 5.25
N ASN A 37 -5.05 -32.79 6.42
CA ASN A 37 -5.59 -34.01 7.04
C ASN A 37 -5.48 -34.20 8.56
N GLU A 38 -5.14 -33.19 9.35
CA GLU A 38 -5.12 -33.35 10.82
C GLU A 38 -5.69 -32.13 11.54
N ILE A 39 -7.02 -32.03 11.59
CA ILE A 39 -7.70 -31.23 12.61
C ILE A 39 -8.81 -32.08 13.23
N ARG A 40 -8.44 -32.92 14.21
CA ARG A 40 -9.36 -33.45 15.20
C ARG A 40 -9.11 -32.74 16.53
N THR A 41 -10.09 -31.90 16.90
CA THR A 41 -10.57 -31.62 18.27
C THR A 41 -9.55 -31.35 19.38
N SER A 42 -9.46 -30.08 19.82
CA SER A 42 -10.11 -29.63 21.07
C SER A 42 -9.71 -28.18 21.39
N SER A 43 -10.60 -27.21 21.19
CA SER A 43 -10.51 -25.91 21.84
C SER A 43 -11.85 -25.58 22.51
N PRO A 44 -11.88 -25.26 23.82
CA PRO A 44 -13.11 -25.24 24.62
C PRO A 44 -13.85 -23.90 24.60
N TYR A 45 -13.81 -23.15 23.50
CA TYR A 45 -14.58 -21.90 23.38
C TYR A 45 -15.74 -22.06 22.41
N LYS A 46 -16.81 -22.68 22.90
CA LYS A 46 -18.17 -22.46 22.39
C LYS A 46 -18.70 -21.16 23.01
N GLU A 47 -19.50 -20.44 22.21
CA GLU A 47 -20.52 -19.47 22.64
C GLU A 47 -20.12 -17.98 22.69
N LYS A 48 -20.25 -17.29 21.56
CA LYS A 48 -21.42 -16.45 21.23
C LYS A 48 -21.27 -15.91 19.80
N ALA A 49 -21.64 -16.73 18.83
CA ALA A 49 -21.85 -16.29 17.45
C ALA A 49 -23.25 -15.67 17.35
N LYS A 50 -23.35 -14.34 17.49
CA LYS A 50 -24.47 -13.58 16.94
C LYS A 50 -23.91 -12.39 16.17
N ASP A 51 -24.07 -12.47 14.85
CA ASP A 51 -23.95 -11.42 13.85
C ASP A 51 -22.71 -10.52 13.93
N ASN A 52 -21.53 -11.09 13.66
CA ASN A 52 -20.40 -10.28 13.20
C ASN A 52 -20.17 -10.51 11.70
N PRO A 53 -20.64 -9.61 10.81
CA PRO A 53 -20.39 -9.68 9.36
C PRO A 53 -18.94 -9.40 8.97
N GLN A 54 -17.97 -9.53 9.90
CA GLN A 54 -16.57 -9.15 9.72
C GLN A 54 -15.63 -10.35 9.61
N LEU A 55 -16.15 -11.58 9.57
CA LEU A 55 -15.38 -12.83 9.65
C LEU A 55 -15.47 -13.69 8.37
N ASP A 56 -15.63 -13.05 7.22
CA ASP A 56 -15.60 -13.63 5.87
C ASP A 56 -14.29 -13.37 5.11
N PHE A 57 -13.25 -12.88 5.80
CA PHE A 57 -11.91 -12.64 5.21
C PHE A 57 -11.07 -13.92 5.03
N ALA A 58 -11.50 -15.05 5.59
CA ALA A 58 -10.69 -16.27 5.75
C ALA A 58 -10.30 -17.02 4.46
N ALA A 59 -10.65 -16.53 3.26
CA ALA A 59 -10.22 -17.18 2.01
C ALA A 59 -10.08 -16.25 0.80
N LYS A 60 -10.07 -14.92 0.98
CA LYS A 60 -10.02 -14.02 -0.17
C LYS A 60 -8.59 -13.77 -0.63
N LYS A 61 -8.26 -14.25 -1.83
CA LYS A 61 -6.96 -14.07 -2.47
C LYS A 61 -6.62 -12.58 -2.61
N ILE A 62 -5.62 -12.13 -1.85
CA ILE A 62 -5.09 -10.76 -1.92
C ILE A 62 -4.41 -10.56 -3.28
N GLN A 63 -4.67 -9.43 -3.92
CA GLN A 63 -4.08 -9.06 -5.20
C GLN A 63 -3.45 -7.68 -5.09
N LEU A 64 -2.13 -7.61 -5.27
CA LEU A 64 -1.38 -6.35 -5.32
C LEU A 64 -1.27 -5.90 -6.78
N PHE A 65 -1.67 -4.66 -7.04
CA PHE A 65 -1.64 -4.06 -8.37
C PHE A 65 -1.42 -2.55 -8.24
N PRO A 66 -0.83 -1.88 -9.25
CA PRO A 66 -0.68 -0.43 -9.24
C PRO A 66 -2.03 0.29 -9.19
N PHE A 67 -2.19 1.27 -8.29
CA PHE A 67 -3.46 1.99 -8.12
C PHE A 67 -3.28 3.46 -7.74
N ASP A 68 -4.26 4.30 -8.11
CA ASP A 68 -4.34 5.67 -7.61
C ASP A 68 -5.32 5.74 -6.42
N PRO A 69 -4.86 6.08 -5.20
CA PRO A 69 -5.70 6.15 -4.01
C PRO A 69 -6.82 7.21 -4.11
N ASN A 70 -6.70 8.18 -5.02
CA ASN A 70 -7.74 9.19 -5.24
C ASN A 70 -8.84 8.74 -6.20
N LEU A 71 -8.62 7.66 -6.96
CA LEU A 71 -9.54 7.13 -7.96
C LEU A 71 -10.09 5.75 -7.58
N LEU A 72 -9.31 4.93 -6.87
CA LEU A 72 -9.65 3.54 -6.58
C LEU A 72 -10.99 3.37 -5.84
N GLU A 73 -11.88 2.55 -6.38
CA GLU A 73 -13.19 2.23 -5.80
C GLU A 73 -13.12 1.18 -4.69
N GLU A 74 -14.21 1.00 -3.94
CA GLU A 74 -14.29 0.11 -2.77
C GLU A 74 -13.81 -1.32 -3.07
N GLU A 75 -14.25 -1.88 -4.19
CA GLU A 75 -13.89 -3.22 -4.65
C GLU A 75 -12.39 -3.36 -4.87
N GLY A 76 -11.74 -2.30 -5.36
CA GLY A 76 -10.30 -2.24 -5.53
C GLY A 76 -9.56 -2.35 -4.20
N TRP A 77 -9.97 -1.57 -3.20
CA TRP A 77 -9.41 -1.66 -1.84
C TRP A 77 -9.65 -3.02 -1.19
N ARG A 78 -10.80 -3.64 -1.48
CA ARG A 78 -11.12 -4.99 -1.01
C ARG A 78 -10.23 -6.05 -1.65
N LYS A 79 -9.84 -5.89 -2.92
CA LYS A 79 -8.86 -6.78 -3.60
C LYS A 79 -7.45 -6.64 -3.01
N LEU A 80 -7.09 -5.44 -2.56
CA LEU A 80 -5.86 -5.19 -1.78
C LEU A 80 -5.92 -5.81 -0.37
N GLY A 81 -7.05 -6.40 0.03
CA GLY A 81 -7.19 -7.09 1.32
C GLY A 81 -7.33 -6.15 2.51
N LEU A 82 -7.73 -4.88 2.30
CA LEU A 82 -7.99 -3.97 3.41
C LEU A 82 -9.31 -4.32 4.13
N PRO A 83 -9.38 -4.18 5.46
CA PRO A 83 -10.61 -4.43 6.19
C PRO A 83 -11.65 -3.35 5.89
N ALA A 84 -12.94 -3.72 5.93
CA ALA A 84 -14.04 -2.84 5.53
C ALA A 84 -14.04 -1.49 6.29
N ARG A 85 -13.62 -1.48 7.57
CA ARG A 85 -13.48 -0.27 8.37
C ARG A 85 -12.47 0.71 7.76
N THR A 86 -11.33 0.20 7.30
CA THR A 86 -10.26 1.00 6.68
C THR A 86 -10.69 1.51 5.32
N ILE A 87 -11.36 0.69 4.51
CA ILE A 87 -11.89 1.12 3.22
C ILE A 87 -12.89 2.27 3.40
N LYS A 88 -13.83 2.15 4.34
CA LYS A 88 -14.78 3.22 4.67
C LYS A 88 -14.08 4.51 5.11
N ALA A 89 -13.02 4.40 5.93
CA ALA A 89 -12.24 5.56 6.35
C ALA A 89 -11.55 6.26 5.18
N ILE A 90 -10.98 5.50 4.23
CA ILE A 90 -10.36 6.04 3.01
C ILE A 90 -11.39 6.77 2.14
N LEU A 91 -12.55 6.16 1.91
CA LEU A 91 -13.61 6.77 1.11
C LEU A 91 -14.18 8.02 1.78
N ALA A 92 -14.37 8.01 3.09
CA ALA A 92 -14.80 9.18 3.86
C ALA A 92 -13.78 10.31 3.78
N TYR A 93 -12.49 10.00 3.90
CA TYR A 93 -11.40 10.97 3.74
C TYR A 93 -11.45 11.65 2.36
N ARG A 94 -11.64 10.89 1.28
CA ARG A 94 -11.81 11.42 -0.08
C ARG A 94 -13.05 12.30 -0.19
N LYS A 95 -14.19 11.83 0.34
CA LYS A 95 -15.47 12.56 0.31
C LYS A 95 -15.40 13.89 1.06
N ALA A 96 -14.63 13.96 2.13
CA ALA A 96 -14.36 15.19 2.88
C ALA A 96 -13.44 16.17 2.14
N GLY A 97 -12.97 15.83 0.94
CA GLY A 97 -12.04 16.65 0.14
C GLY A 97 -10.57 16.36 0.42
N GLY A 98 -10.26 15.35 1.24
CA GLY A 98 -8.91 14.85 1.43
C GLY A 98 -8.34 14.29 0.13
N LYS A 99 -7.06 14.59 -0.15
CA LYS A 99 -6.35 14.12 -1.34
C LYS A 99 -5.01 13.52 -0.95
N PHE A 100 -4.67 12.40 -1.57
CA PHE A 100 -3.38 11.74 -1.45
C PHE A 100 -2.47 12.27 -2.56
N ASN A 101 -1.38 12.95 -2.20
CA ASN A 101 -0.42 13.50 -3.16
C ASN A 101 0.84 12.64 -3.25
N LYS A 102 1.12 11.86 -2.22
CA LYS A 102 2.25 10.94 -2.12
C LYS A 102 1.85 9.65 -1.37
N PRO A 103 2.56 8.52 -1.55
CA PRO A 103 2.23 7.27 -0.87
C PRO A 103 2.12 7.41 0.64
N GLU A 104 2.97 8.24 1.26
CA GLU A 104 3.01 8.45 2.71
C GLU A 104 1.71 9.06 3.26
N ASP A 105 0.92 9.73 2.43
CA ASP A 105 -0.36 10.32 2.84
C ASP A 105 -1.38 9.24 3.24
N LEU A 106 -1.20 7.98 2.84
CA LEU A 106 -2.02 6.87 3.31
C LEU A 106 -1.93 6.68 4.83
N LYS A 107 -0.81 7.06 5.46
CA LYS A 107 -0.64 7.02 6.92
C LYS A 107 -1.59 7.96 7.68
N ARG A 108 -2.24 8.90 6.98
CA ARG A 108 -3.26 9.78 7.56
C ARG A 108 -4.54 9.03 7.91
N ILE A 109 -4.72 7.81 7.38
CA ILE A 109 -5.85 6.96 7.67
C ILE A 109 -5.57 6.18 8.95
N TYR A 110 -6.19 6.58 10.07
CA TYR A 110 -5.90 6.04 11.40
C TYR A 110 -6.14 4.52 11.53
N THR A 111 -6.99 3.95 10.69
CA THR A 111 -7.35 2.52 10.68
C THR A 111 -6.43 1.68 9.81
N LEU A 112 -5.51 2.32 9.08
CA LEU A 112 -4.53 1.62 8.27
C LEU A 112 -3.39 1.16 9.18
N THR A 113 -3.18 -0.15 9.24
CA THR A 113 -2.09 -0.73 10.02
C THR A 113 -0.73 -0.44 9.36
N PRO A 114 0.37 -0.42 10.12
CA PRO A 114 1.71 -0.29 9.56
C PRO A 114 2.02 -1.37 8.51
N ASP A 115 1.63 -2.62 8.75
CA ASP A 115 1.82 -3.75 7.85
C ASP A 115 1.05 -3.58 6.54
N ASP A 116 -0.23 -3.18 6.61
CA ASP A 116 -1.03 -2.91 5.41
C ASP A 116 -0.43 -1.76 4.59
N TYR A 117 0.03 -0.70 5.26
CA TYR A 117 0.72 0.41 4.60
C TYR A 117 1.97 -0.07 3.87
N GLN A 118 2.85 -0.82 4.54
CA GLN A 118 4.09 -1.33 3.94
C GLN A 118 3.81 -2.21 2.72
N ARG A 119 2.73 -3.00 2.78
CA ARG A 119 2.33 -3.91 1.71
C ARG A 119 1.78 -3.18 0.49
N ILE A 120 0.99 -2.12 0.65
CA ILE A 120 0.31 -1.44 -0.47
C ILE A 120 1.06 -0.21 -0.99
N ALA A 121 1.87 0.46 -0.16
CA ALA A 121 2.56 1.71 -0.52
C ALA A 121 3.43 1.60 -1.79
N PRO A 122 4.16 0.49 -2.06
CA PRO A 122 4.95 0.34 -3.28
C PRO A 122 4.13 0.36 -4.58
N TYR A 123 2.82 0.12 -4.49
CA TYR A 123 1.92 0.05 -5.64
C TYR A 123 1.11 1.34 -5.84
N VAL A 124 1.36 2.37 -5.04
CA VAL A 124 0.66 3.66 -5.15
C VAL A 124 1.21 4.45 -6.34
N VAL A 125 0.35 4.74 -7.31
CA VAL A 125 0.65 5.54 -8.50
C VAL A 125 -0.31 6.71 -8.57
N ILE A 126 0.22 7.93 -8.39
CA ILE A 126 -0.58 9.16 -8.39
C ILE A 126 -0.32 9.92 -9.70
N GLU A 127 -1.37 10.22 -10.47
CA GLU A 127 -1.22 10.80 -11.81
C GLU A 127 -0.44 12.12 -11.83
N ARG A 128 -0.63 12.97 -10.82
CA ARG A 128 0.07 14.26 -10.73
C ARG A 128 1.58 14.06 -10.63
N ALA A 129 2.03 13.15 -9.78
CA ALA A 129 3.44 12.82 -9.63
C ALA A 129 4.06 12.30 -10.95
N ARG A 130 3.28 11.55 -11.75
CA ARG A 130 3.69 11.11 -13.10
C ARG A 130 3.86 12.28 -14.08
N LYS A 131 2.94 13.25 -14.07
CA LYS A 131 3.04 14.43 -14.96
C LYS A 131 4.24 15.30 -14.59
N ASP A 132 4.48 15.50 -13.29
CA ASP A 132 5.62 16.27 -12.80
C ASP A 132 6.96 15.59 -13.13
N SER A 133 7.04 14.25 -13.00
CA SER A 133 8.25 13.51 -13.38
C SER A 133 8.52 13.58 -14.90
N ILE A 134 7.50 13.43 -15.74
CA ILE A 134 7.63 13.59 -17.20
C ILE A 134 8.06 15.02 -17.57
N LYS A 135 7.49 16.04 -16.92
CA LYS A 135 7.89 17.43 -17.13
C LYS A 135 9.35 17.66 -16.74
N SER A 136 9.80 17.09 -15.62
CA SER A 136 11.19 17.20 -15.16
C SER A 136 12.18 16.51 -16.12
N LEU A 137 11.79 15.39 -16.72
CA LEU A 137 12.58 14.68 -17.73
C LEU A 137 12.64 15.47 -19.04
N ALA A 138 11.52 16.06 -19.46
CA ALA A 138 11.46 16.94 -20.63
C ALA A 138 12.32 18.20 -20.46
N THR A 139 12.37 18.80 -19.27
CA THR A 139 13.24 19.96 -19.01
C THR A 139 14.73 19.60 -18.91
N ARG A 140 15.07 18.36 -18.55
CA ARG A 140 16.46 17.87 -18.59
C ARG A 140 16.92 17.47 -20.00
N LYS A 141 15.99 17.34 -20.95
CA LYS A 141 16.26 17.16 -22.38
C LYS A 141 16.64 18.49 -23.07
N GLY A 142 17.28 19.41 -22.35
CA GLY A 142 17.87 20.64 -22.88
C GLY A 142 19.37 20.54 -23.10
N ASP A 143 20.07 19.69 -22.33
CA ASP A 143 21.55 19.63 -22.33
C ASP A 143 22.13 18.40 -23.04
N PHE A 144 21.27 17.47 -23.48
CA PHE A 144 21.66 16.31 -24.28
C PHE A 144 20.84 16.28 -25.57
N SER A 145 21.13 17.20 -26.49
CA SER A 145 20.79 16.98 -27.90
C SER A 145 21.71 15.88 -28.43
N ALA A 146 21.48 14.64 -27.99
CA ALA A 146 22.06 13.49 -28.64
C ALA A 146 21.59 13.52 -30.10
N PRO A 147 22.51 13.30 -31.07
CA PRO A 147 22.11 13.19 -32.46
C PRO A 147 21.04 12.10 -32.61
N PRO A 148 20.15 12.21 -33.61
CA PRO A 148 19.14 11.19 -33.86
C PRO A 148 19.82 9.83 -33.97
N ILE A 149 19.45 8.89 -33.08
CA ILE A 149 20.00 7.54 -33.09
C ILE A 149 19.49 6.86 -34.37
N PRO A 150 20.36 6.42 -35.28
CA PRO A 150 19.94 5.71 -36.48
C PRO A 150 19.29 4.38 -36.08
N ILE A 151 18.14 4.06 -36.69
CA ILE A 151 17.53 2.72 -36.56
C ILE A 151 18.40 1.78 -37.40
N ILE A 152 19.19 0.95 -36.73
CA ILE A 152 20.13 0.01 -37.33
C ILE A 152 19.58 -1.40 -37.19
N ASP A 153 19.50 -2.14 -38.30
CA ASP A 153 19.23 -3.57 -38.28
C ASP A 153 20.47 -4.32 -37.81
N LEU A 154 20.37 -5.03 -36.68
CA LEU A 154 21.45 -5.80 -36.08
C LEU A 154 22.05 -6.84 -37.04
N ASN A 155 21.24 -7.41 -37.92
CA ASN A 155 21.67 -8.47 -38.83
C ASN A 155 22.37 -7.94 -40.08
N SER A 156 22.28 -6.64 -40.33
CA SER A 156 22.77 -5.99 -41.55
C SER A 156 23.73 -4.83 -41.25
N ALA A 157 24.01 -4.55 -39.97
CA ALA A 157 24.82 -3.42 -39.54
C ALA A 157 26.30 -3.61 -39.83
N ASP A 158 26.95 -2.56 -40.34
CA ASP A 158 28.40 -2.49 -40.41
C ASP A 158 29.00 -2.00 -39.07
N THR A 159 30.28 -2.32 -38.85
CA THR A 159 31.05 -2.02 -37.64
C THR A 159 31.13 -0.52 -37.37
N LEU A 160 31.15 0.31 -38.41
CA LEU A 160 31.13 1.78 -38.26
C LEU A 160 29.78 2.27 -37.74
N GLN A 161 28.67 1.70 -38.22
CA GLN A 161 27.32 2.09 -37.80
C GLN A 161 27.05 1.75 -36.33
N LEU A 162 27.62 0.64 -35.84
CA LEU A 162 27.52 0.24 -34.44
C LEU A 162 28.34 1.13 -33.49
N LYS A 163 29.46 1.69 -33.97
CA LYS A 163 30.32 2.61 -33.19
C LYS A 163 29.71 4.00 -33.01
N ASP A 164 28.78 4.38 -33.87
CA ASP A 164 28.04 5.65 -33.75
C ASP A 164 26.95 5.58 -32.64
N LEU A 165 26.71 4.40 -32.05
CA LEU A 165 25.78 4.24 -30.95
C LEU A 165 26.39 4.69 -29.62
N PRO A 166 25.63 5.45 -28.80
CA PRO A 166 26.12 5.91 -27.50
C PRO A 166 26.48 4.73 -26.58
N GLY A 167 27.68 4.74 -26.04
CA GLY A 167 28.18 3.69 -25.15
C GLY A 167 28.90 2.53 -25.85
N ILE A 168 29.04 2.57 -27.19
CA ILE A 168 29.78 1.57 -27.97
C ILE A 168 31.03 2.25 -28.55
N GLY A 169 32.22 1.88 -28.06
CA GLY A 169 33.47 2.48 -28.54
C GLY A 169 34.71 1.67 -28.12
N PRO A 170 35.87 1.90 -28.75
CA PRO A 170 37.11 1.21 -28.38
C PRO A 170 37.51 1.60 -26.94
N THR A 171 37.75 0.62 -26.09
CA THR A 171 38.40 0.81 -24.80
C THR A 171 39.91 0.73 -24.99
N PHE A 172 40.63 1.79 -24.66
CA PHE A 172 42.08 1.72 -24.57
C PHE A 172 42.45 1.11 -23.22
N ALA A 173 43.29 0.08 -23.23
CA ALA A 173 43.91 -0.53 -22.06
C ALA A 173 45.34 -0.02 -21.89
#